data_AF-A0A0X3W8K5-F1
#
_entry.id   AF-A0A0X3W8K5-F1
#
_cell.length_a   1.000
_cell.length_b   1.000
_cell.length_c   1.000
_cell.angle_alpha   90.00
_cell.angle_beta   90.00
_cell.angle_gamma   90.00
#
_symmetry.space_group_name_H-M   'P 1'
#
loop_
_entity.id
_entity.type
_entity.pdbx_description
1 polymer ?
#
loop_
_entity_poly.entity_id
_entity_poly.type
_entity_poly.pdbx_seq_one_letter_code
_entity_poly.pdbx_strand_id
1 'polypeptide(L)'
;MLLTTGQAAQELGCAITTFRRLVHAGLLPGLSRRGVRVMVPLYVVQALSRRRHAPLDRLDAQEIAVLRVDAAKQVQEPERNWIGFAASLAPEDLLKALRGWWRCDAPSVAAAGVLPVTLSGYVVAALTGLEAWEKNAQGRYAFPHARLAGYVTDLATPIRHVTASSQADRMLADLLLGSRLVSHSGGAIAYVPAPAARRPDKEA
;
A
#
# COMPACT_ATOMS: atom_id res chain seq x y z
N MET A 1 -18.21 9.47 19.79
CA MET A 1 -18.68 8.06 19.83
C MET A 1 -17.50 7.12 19.56
N LEU A 2 -17.41 6.00 20.30
CA LEU A 2 -16.40 4.96 20.11
C LEU A 2 -17.06 3.65 19.66
N LEU A 3 -16.42 2.95 18.73
CA LEU A 3 -16.85 1.67 18.18
C LEU A 3 -15.89 0.56 18.64
N THR A 4 -16.39 -0.64 18.84
CA THR A 4 -15.53 -1.83 18.92
C THR A 4 -14.95 -2.16 17.54
N THR A 5 -13.88 -2.97 17.49
CA THR A 5 -13.33 -3.47 16.22
C THR A 5 -14.38 -4.16 15.33
N GLY A 6 -15.33 -4.90 15.93
CA GLY A 6 -16.40 -5.57 15.19
C GLY A 6 -17.36 -4.57 14.54
N GLN A 7 -17.81 -3.57 15.29
CA GLN A 7 -18.65 -2.49 14.77
C GLN A 7 -17.92 -1.67 13.69
N ALA A 8 -16.65 -1.30 13.93
CA ALA A 8 -15.85 -0.56 12.94
C ALA A 8 -15.67 -1.33 11.62
N ALA A 9 -15.46 -2.66 11.69
CA ALA A 9 -15.36 -3.50 10.51
C ALA A 9 -16.70 -3.59 9.75
N GLN A 10 -17.82 -3.74 10.48
CA GLN A 10 -19.17 -3.73 9.92
C GLN A 10 -19.48 -2.42 9.19
N GLU A 11 -19.19 -1.28 9.81
CA GLU A 11 -19.37 0.06 9.23
C GLU A 11 -18.53 0.26 7.95
N LEU A 12 -17.35 -0.36 7.86
CA LEU A 12 -16.51 -0.34 6.65
C LEU A 12 -16.87 -1.41 5.63
N GLY A 13 -17.83 -2.30 5.94
CA GLY A 13 -18.20 -3.42 5.08
C GLY A 13 -17.04 -4.39 4.84
N CYS A 14 -16.17 -4.60 5.84
CA CYS A 14 -15.01 -5.49 5.71
C CYS A 14 -14.94 -6.53 6.83
N ALA A 15 -14.14 -7.59 6.62
CA ALA A 15 -13.91 -8.59 7.65
C ALA A 15 -13.19 -7.99 8.87
N ILE A 16 -13.50 -8.49 10.06
CA ILE A 16 -12.86 -8.05 11.32
C ILE A 16 -11.33 -8.21 11.25
N THR A 17 -10.84 -9.28 10.63
CA THR A 17 -9.40 -9.51 10.41
C THR A 17 -8.77 -8.41 9.57
N THR A 18 -9.41 -8.00 8.48
CA THR A 18 -9.00 -6.88 7.62
C THR A 18 -8.89 -5.58 8.41
N PHE A 19 -9.87 -5.26 9.26
CA PHE A 19 -9.80 -4.08 10.11
C PHE A 19 -8.69 -4.18 11.17
N ARG A 20 -8.49 -5.35 11.78
CA ARG A 20 -7.40 -5.58 12.75
C ARG A 20 -6.02 -5.32 12.16
N ARG A 21 -5.80 -5.60 10.87
CA ARG A 21 -4.53 -5.26 10.20
C ARG A 21 -4.25 -3.76 10.23
N LEU A 22 -5.26 -2.91 10.00
CA LEU A 22 -5.11 -1.46 10.08
C LEU A 22 -4.71 -1.00 11.49
N VAL A 23 -5.31 -1.62 12.51
CA VAL A 23 -4.97 -1.39 13.92
C VAL A 23 -3.53 -1.82 14.21
N HIS A 24 -3.14 -3.03 13.80
CA HIS A 24 -1.80 -3.57 14.05
C HIS A 24 -0.69 -2.83 13.29
N ALA A 25 -1.01 -2.28 12.12
CA ALA A 25 -0.08 -1.44 11.36
C ALA A 25 0.08 -0.02 11.95
N GLY A 26 -0.69 0.34 12.99
CA GLY A 26 -0.59 1.66 13.64
C GLY A 26 -1.12 2.81 12.79
N LEU A 27 -2.00 2.55 11.82
CA LEU A 27 -2.48 3.55 10.84
C LEU A 27 -3.67 4.39 11.32
N LEU A 28 -4.21 4.11 12.51
CA LEU A 28 -5.46 4.70 12.99
C LEU A 28 -5.19 5.54 14.25
N PRO A 29 -5.51 6.85 14.24
CA PRO A 29 -5.28 7.71 15.38
C PRO A 29 -6.34 7.53 16.46
N GLY A 30 -6.00 7.92 17.70
CA GLY A 30 -6.97 8.02 18.80
C GLY A 30 -7.58 6.70 19.26
N LEU A 31 -6.97 5.56 18.93
CA LEU A 31 -7.39 4.28 19.47
C LEU A 31 -7.23 4.26 20.99
N SER A 32 -8.20 3.69 21.68
CA SER A 32 -8.11 3.44 23.13
C SER A 32 -8.41 1.98 23.43
N ARG A 33 -8.15 1.55 24.68
CA ARG A 33 -8.43 0.19 25.13
C ARG A 33 -9.44 0.21 26.28
N ARG A 34 -10.37 -0.74 26.26
CA ARG A 34 -11.25 -1.07 27.39
C ARG A 34 -11.09 -2.57 27.69
N GLY A 35 -10.23 -2.90 28.64
CA GLY A 35 -9.74 -4.26 28.84
C GLY A 35 -9.03 -4.76 27.57
N VAL A 36 -9.44 -5.91 27.06
CA VAL A 36 -8.89 -6.52 25.82
C VAL A 36 -9.44 -5.90 24.53
N ARG A 37 -10.46 -5.03 24.62
CA ARG A 37 -11.13 -4.47 23.44
C ARG A 37 -10.44 -3.19 22.98
N VAL A 38 -10.13 -3.14 21.68
CA VAL A 38 -9.73 -1.89 21.01
C VAL A 38 -10.98 -1.10 20.67
N MET A 39 -10.99 0.16 21.09
CA MET A 39 -12.04 1.13 20.83
C MET A 39 -11.56 2.12 19.77
N VAL A 40 -12.36 2.28 18.72
CA VAL A 40 -12.06 3.07 17.54
C VAL A 40 -12.96 4.32 17.53
N PRO A 41 -12.42 5.53 17.36
CA PRO A 41 -13.26 6.71 17.16
C PRO A 41 -14.13 6.58 15.89
N LEU A 42 -15.42 6.91 15.99
CA LEU A 42 -16.33 6.86 14.83
C LEU A 42 -15.81 7.69 13.64
N TYR A 43 -15.20 8.85 13.91
CA TYR A 43 -14.68 9.72 12.86
C TYR A 43 -13.58 9.04 12.02
N VAL A 44 -12.78 8.15 12.61
CA VAL A 44 -11.73 7.39 11.90
C VAL A 44 -12.38 6.47 10.86
N VAL A 45 -13.41 5.72 11.28
CA VAL A 45 -14.14 4.80 10.40
C VAL A 45 -14.83 5.55 9.27
N GLN A 46 -15.45 6.69 9.58
CA GLN A 46 -16.07 7.56 8.57
C GLN A 46 -15.04 8.19 7.62
N ALA A 47 -13.85 8.55 8.11
CA ALA A 47 -12.80 9.11 7.27
C ALA A 47 -12.24 8.07 6.29
N LEU A 48 -12.09 6.82 6.75
CA LEU A 48 -11.71 5.66 5.94
C LEU A 48 -12.74 5.35 4.86
N SER A 49 -14.04 5.29 5.20
CA SER A 49 -15.09 4.97 4.23
C SER A 49 -15.20 5.99 3.09
N ARG A 50 -14.91 7.26 3.38
CA ARG A 50 -14.91 8.39 2.44
C ARG A 50 -13.61 8.56 1.64
N ARG A 51 -12.59 7.72 1.86
CA ARG A 51 -11.35 7.80 1.06
C ARG A 51 -11.66 7.57 -0.41
N ARG A 52 -11.13 8.43 -1.27
CA ARG A 52 -11.29 8.33 -2.73
C ARG A 52 -10.58 7.09 -3.26
N HIS A 53 -11.11 6.53 -4.33
CA HIS A 53 -10.41 5.49 -5.08
C HIS A 53 -9.14 6.05 -5.72
N ALA A 54 -8.11 5.21 -5.84
CA ALA A 54 -6.88 5.55 -6.54
C ALA A 54 -7.22 5.89 -8.01
N PRO A 55 -6.83 7.07 -8.52
CA PRO A 55 -7.13 7.49 -9.89
C PRO A 55 -6.14 6.83 -10.87
N LEU A 56 -6.29 5.52 -11.08
CA LEU A 56 -5.40 4.73 -11.95
C LEU A 56 -5.45 5.18 -13.41
N ASP A 57 -6.53 5.84 -13.82
CA ASP A 57 -6.73 6.46 -15.14
C ASP A 57 -5.70 7.56 -15.45
N ARG A 58 -5.02 8.08 -14.44
CA ARG A 58 -3.96 9.09 -14.56
C ARG A 58 -2.56 8.50 -14.65
N LEU A 59 -2.44 7.18 -14.62
CA LEU A 59 -1.18 6.46 -14.81
C LEU A 59 -1.05 6.08 -16.28
N ASP A 60 0.14 6.25 -16.84
CA ASP A 60 0.43 5.87 -18.24
C ASP A 60 0.76 4.37 -18.34
N ALA A 61 -0.21 3.53 -17.95
CA ALA A 61 -0.10 2.08 -18.01
C ALA A 61 -1.49 1.46 -18.25
N GLN A 62 -1.54 0.32 -18.93
CA GLN A 62 -2.78 -0.45 -19.13
C GLN A 62 -3.15 -1.32 -17.91
N GLU A 63 -2.14 -1.67 -17.12
CA GLU A 63 -2.28 -2.50 -15.93
C GLU A 63 -1.28 -2.05 -14.88
N ILE A 64 -1.68 -2.08 -13.62
CA ILE A 64 -0.85 -1.72 -12.48
C ILE A 64 -0.72 -2.93 -11.57
N ALA A 65 0.51 -3.37 -11.33
CA ALA A 65 0.81 -4.30 -10.26
C ALA A 65 0.64 -3.61 -8.90
N VAL A 66 -0.01 -4.28 -7.96
CA VAL A 66 -0.28 -3.79 -6.61
C VAL A 66 0.29 -4.79 -5.61
N LEU A 67 1.18 -4.33 -4.74
CA LEU A 67 1.68 -5.13 -3.63
C LEU A 67 0.67 -5.09 -2.49
N ARG A 68 0.27 -6.26 -2.00
CA ARG A 68 -0.60 -6.42 -0.84
C ARG A 68 0.21 -6.92 0.34
N VAL A 69 0.11 -6.20 1.45
CA VAL A 69 0.84 -6.50 2.67
C VAL A 69 -0.08 -6.69 3.87
N ASP A 70 0.44 -7.41 4.86
CA ASP A 70 -0.11 -7.44 6.20
C ASP A 70 0.63 -6.42 7.09
N ALA A 71 0.17 -6.25 8.33
CA ALA A 71 0.91 -5.52 9.34
C ALA A 71 2.32 -6.11 9.53
N ALA A 72 3.29 -5.25 9.80
CA ALA A 72 4.69 -5.64 9.87
C ALA A 72 4.93 -6.75 10.89
N LYS A 73 5.78 -7.71 10.53
CA LYS A 73 6.25 -8.80 11.40
C LYS A 73 7.75 -8.91 11.31
N GLN A 74 8.38 -9.20 12.44
CA GLN A 74 9.81 -9.48 12.46
C GLN A 74 10.11 -10.80 11.76
N VAL A 75 11.20 -10.81 11.00
CA VAL A 75 11.77 -11.99 10.37
C VAL A 75 13.28 -11.98 10.54
N GLN A 76 13.89 -13.16 10.46
CA GLN A 76 15.34 -13.31 10.44
C GLN A 76 15.75 -13.67 9.02
N GLU A 77 15.80 -12.67 8.14
CA GLU A 77 16.30 -12.83 6.77
C GLU A 77 17.59 -11.99 6.60
N PRO A 78 18.56 -12.43 5.79
CA PRO A 78 19.87 -11.75 5.68
C PRO A 78 19.79 -10.25 5.34
N GLU A 79 18.79 -9.84 4.56
CA GLU A 79 18.67 -8.47 4.05
C GLU A 79 17.59 -7.62 4.72
N ARG A 80 16.77 -8.21 5.60
CA ARG A 80 15.65 -7.50 6.24
C ARG A 80 15.26 -8.11 7.58
N ASN A 81 14.92 -7.23 8.52
CA ASN A 81 14.39 -7.60 9.83
C ASN A 81 12.87 -7.68 9.86
N TRP A 82 12.20 -7.21 8.80
CA TRP A 82 10.75 -7.05 8.74
C TRP A 82 10.19 -7.49 7.40
N ILE A 83 8.96 -8.02 7.42
CA ILE A 83 8.07 -8.12 6.27
C ILE A 83 6.77 -7.40 6.57
N GLY A 84 6.13 -6.84 5.55
CA GLY A 84 4.86 -6.11 5.67
C GLY A 84 5.05 -4.63 5.98
N PHE A 85 4.03 -4.01 6.56
CA PHE A 85 3.98 -2.56 6.78
C PHE A 85 3.55 -2.19 8.20
N ALA A 86 4.24 -1.23 8.82
CA ALA A 86 3.77 -0.55 10.03
C ALA A 86 4.21 0.92 10.00
N ALA A 87 3.33 1.81 10.45
CA ALA A 87 3.55 3.25 10.49
C ALA A 87 4.74 3.67 11.38
N SER A 88 5.16 2.80 12.30
CA SER A 88 6.29 3.03 13.21
C SER A 88 7.65 2.63 12.62
N LEU A 89 7.69 1.97 11.47
CA LEU A 89 8.95 1.59 10.83
C LEU A 89 9.62 2.80 10.17
N ALA A 90 10.94 2.85 10.26
CA ALA A 90 11.73 3.84 9.56
C ALA A 90 11.66 3.61 8.03
N PRO A 91 11.83 4.66 7.20
CA PRO A 91 11.75 4.55 5.74
C PRO A 91 12.65 3.46 5.13
N GLU A 92 13.85 3.30 5.66
CA GLU A 92 14.82 2.29 5.23
C GLU A 92 14.36 0.86 5.52
N ASP A 93 13.71 0.64 6.67
CA ASP A 93 13.16 -0.66 7.05
C ASP A 93 11.90 -0.97 6.24
N LEU A 94 11.05 0.04 5.98
CA LEU A 94 9.92 -0.09 5.06
C LEU A 94 10.40 -0.51 3.68
N LEU A 95 11.41 0.16 3.12
CA LEU A 95 11.92 -0.19 1.80
C LEU A 95 12.43 -1.64 1.76
N LYS A 96 13.25 -2.05 2.74
CA LYS A 96 13.76 -3.43 2.83
C LYS A 96 12.63 -4.46 2.97
N ALA A 97 11.61 -4.15 3.77
CA ALA A 97 10.46 -5.02 3.96
C ALA A 97 9.59 -5.16 2.69
N LEU A 98 9.56 -4.12 1.85
CA LEU A 98 8.65 -3.98 0.73
C LEU A 98 9.30 -4.15 -0.65
N ARG A 99 10.61 -4.36 -0.78
CA ARG A 99 11.28 -4.39 -2.10
C ARG A 99 11.36 -5.77 -2.77
N GLY A 100 10.78 -6.82 -2.20
CA GLY A 100 10.77 -8.10 -2.91
C GLY A 100 10.54 -9.38 -2.16
N TRP A 101 10.99 -10.42 -2.87
CA TRP A 101 10.81 -11.85 -2.62
C TRP A 101 9.36 -12.31 -2.75
N TRP A 102 8.71 -11.91 -3.84
CA TRP A 102 7.34 -12.34 -4.17
C TRP A 102 7.30 -13.23 -5.41
N ARG A 103 6.24 -14.05 -5.50
CA ARG A 103 5.87 -14.63 -6.79
C ARG A 103 5.07 -13.59 -7.56
N CYS A 104 5.57 -13.17 -8.72
CA CYS A 104 4.95 -12.21 -9.61
C CYS A 104 5.48 -12.38 -11.04
N ASP A 105 4.91 -11.59 -11.95
CA ASP A 105 5.42 -11.35 -13.29
C ASP A 105 6.22 -10.04 -13.25
N ALA A 106 7.55 -10.16 -13.20
CA ALA A 106 8.42 -9.01 -12.99
C ALA A 106 8.36 -7.96 -14.11
N PRO A 107 8.26 -8.35 -15.40
CA PRO A 107 7.99 -7.40 -16.49
C PRO A 107 6.74 -6.55 -16.27
N SER A 108 5.61 -7.13 -15.86
CA SER A 108 4.39 -6.37 -15.59
C SER A 108 4.52 -5.43 -14.38
N VAL A 109 5.27 -5.82 -13.35
CA VAL A 109 5.59 -4.91 -12.22
C VAL A 109 6.46 -3.73 -12.69
N ALA A 110 7.44 -3.99 -13.55
CA ALA A 110 8.34 -2.96 -14.07
C ALA A 110 7.63 -1.99 -15.03
N ALA A 111 6.71 -2.49 -15.86
CA ALA A 111 6.07 -1.73 -16.94
C ALA A 111 5.30 -0.49 -16.45
N ALA A 112 4.69 -0.55 -15.25
CA ALA A 112 3.94 0.56 -14.68
C ALA A 112 4.82 1.69 -14.10
N GLY A 113 6.12 1.44 -13.88
CA GLY A 113 7.04 2.37 -13.22
C GLY A 113 6.74 2.66 -11.73
N VAL A 114 5.61 2.17 -11.22
CA VAL A 114 5.16 2.33 -9.84
C VAL A 114 4.51 1.04 -9.32
N LEU A 115 4.78 0.71 -8.06
CA LEU A 115 4.15 -0.37 -7.32
C LEU A 115 3.47 0.21 -6.08
N PRO A 116 2.15 0.48 -6.16
CA PRO A 116 1.36 0.83 -4.99
C PRO A 116 1.36 -0.32 -3.99
N VAL A 117 1.62 0.00 -2.72
CA VAL A 117 1.59 -0.95 -1.61
C VAL A 117 0.32 -0.73 -0.83
N THR A 118 -0.48 -1.78 -0.69
CA THR A 118 -1.80 -1.74 -0.06
C THR A 118 -1.85 -2.58 1.21
N LEU A 119 -2.47 -2.01 2.25
CA LEU A 119 -2.86 -2.72 3.45
C LEU A 119 -4.37 -2.56 3.63
N SER A 120 -5.08 -3.69 3.65
CA SER A 120 -6.55 -3.70 3.76
C SER A 120 -7.27 -2.83 2.73
N GLY A 121 -6.71 -2.74 1.51
CA GLY A 121 -7.29 -1.99 0.40
C GLY A 121 -6.99 -0.48 0.41
N TYR A 122 -6.13 0.01 1.29
CA TYR A 122 -5.64 1.39 1.29
C TYR A 122 -4.19 1.43 0.84
N VAL A 123 -3.83 2.38 -0.02
CA VAL A 123 -2.44 2.58 -0.43
C VAL A 123 -1.66 3.23 0.72
N VAL A 124 -0.75 2.47 1.32
CA VAL A 124 0.04 2.87 2.49
C VAL A 124 1.48 3.24 2.14
N ALA A 125 1.98 2.79 1.00
CA ALA A 125 3.27 3.18 0.44
C ALA A 125 3.25 3.10 -1.10
N ALA A 126 4.24 3.69 -1.75
CA ALA A 126 4.47 3.56 -3.18
C ALA A 126 5.96 3.34 -3.45
N LEU A 127 6.27 2.33 -4.27
CA LEU A 127 7.63 2.07 -4.74
C LEU A 127 7.79 2.46 -6.20
N THR A 128 8.98 2.90 -6.57
CA THR A 128 9.43 3.22 -7.94
C THR A 128 10.81 2.60 -8.18
N GLY A 129 11.43 2.75 -9.35
CA GLY A 129 12.76 2.16 -9.61
C GLY A 129 12.71 0.63 -9.77
N LEU A 130 11.72 0.14 -10.53
CA LEU A 130 11.37 -1.29 -10.65
C LEU A 130 11.87 -1.93 -11.95
N GLU A 131 12.63 -1.17 -12.75
CA GLU A 131 13.14 -1.53 -14.06
C GLU A 131 14.08 -2.74 -14.09
N ALA A 132 14.68 -3.08 -12.95
CA ALA A 132 15.58 -4.22 -12.81
C ALA A 132 15.16 -5.10 -11.63
N TRP A 133 15.26 -6.41 -11.83
CA TRP A 133 14.86 -7.41 -10.85
C TRP A 133 15.82 -8.59 -10.80
N GLU A 134 15.82 -9.24 -9.65
CA GLU A 134 16.54 -10.49 -9.39
C GLU A 134 15.53 -11.62 -9.19
N LYS A 135 15.94 -12.86 -9.49
CA LYS A 135 15.14 -14.06 -9.25
C LYS A 135 15.92 -15.03 -8.37
N ASN A 136 15.34 -15.45 -7.25
CA ASN A 136 15.96 -16.49 -6.42
C ASN A 136 15.61 -17.91 -6.90
N ALA A 137 16.25 -18.89 -6.27
CA ALA A 137 16.05 -20.32 -6.56
C ALA A 137 14.59 -20.80 -6.36
N GLN A 138 13.79 -20.11 -5.56
CA GLN A 138 12.37 -20.43 -5.32
C GLN A 138 11.42 -19.73 -6.32
N GLY A 139 11.98 -19.10 -7.36
CA GLY A 139 11.24 -18.39 -8.39
C GLY A 139 10.54 -17.13 -7.90
N ARG A 140 11.07 -16.51 -6.84
CA ARG A 140 10.58 -15.23 -6.31
C ARG A 140 11.47 -14.09 -6.80
N TYR A 141 10.85 -12.94 -7.02
CA TYR A 141 11.50 -11.75 -7.55
C TYR A 141 11.69 -10.69 -6.48
N ALA A 142 12.81 -9.97 -6.57
CA ALA A 142 13.10 -8.76 -5.81
C ALA A 142 13.54 -7.64 -6.74
N PHE A 143 13.34 -6.40 -6.32
CA PHE A 143 13.64 -5.20 -7.08
C PHE A 143 14.71 -4.41 -6.30
N PRO A 144 16.00 -4.71 -6.52
CA PRO A 144 17.09 -4.19 -5.69
C PRO A 144 17.24 -2.67 -5.76
N HIS A 145 16.85 -2.07 -6.88
CA HIS A 145 16.88 -0.62 -7.11
C HIS A 145 15.57 0.09 -6.75
N ALA A 146 14.61 -0.64 -6.16
CA ALA A 146 13.36 -0.03 -5.73
C ALA A 146 13.63 1.12 -4.76
N ARG A 147 12.87 2.21 -4.92
CA ARG A 147 12.91 3.39 -4.08
C ARG A 147 11.54 3.59 -3.45
N LEU A 148 11.52 3.91 -2.16
CA LEU A 148 10.31 4.35 -1.50
C LEU A 148 10.01 5.77 -1.98
N ALA A 149 8.93 5.97 -2.73
CA ALA A 149 8.50 7.29 -3.18
C ALA A 149 7.78 8.04 -2.05
N GLY A 150 7.04 7.31 -1.22
CA GLY A 150 6.47 7.81 0.03
C GLY A 150 5.60 6.77 0.74
N TYR A 151 5.12 7.14 1.93
CA TYR A 151 4.28 6.30 2.78
C TYR A 151 3.34 7.10 3.68
N VAL A 152 2.39 6.42 4.33
CA VAL A 152 1.38 7.03 5.21
C VAL A 152 1.50 6.53 6.64
N THR A 153 1.39 7.42 7.62
CA THR A 153 1.38 7.05 9.05
C THR A 153 0.01 7.18 9.73
N ASP A 154 -0.95 7.84 9.09
CA ASP A 154 -2.33 7.99 9.56
C ASP A 154 -3.26 7.94 8.35
N LEU A 155 -4.28 7.07 8.32
CA LEU A 155 -5.23 6.99 7.20
C LEU A 155 -6.52 7.81 7.40
N ALA A 156 -6.85 8.21 8.63
CA ALA A 156 -8.02 9.03 8.92
C ALA A 156 -7.80 10.46 8.43
N THR A 157 -6.64 11.03 8.74
CA THR A 157 -6.15 12.28 8.15
C THR A 157 -4.80 11.96 7.52
N PRO A 158 -4.74 11.58 6.22
CA PRO A 158 -3.52 11.14 5.55
C PRO A 158 -2.28 11.97 5.85
N ILE A 159 -1.47 11.53 6.82
CA ILE A 159 -0.13 12.07 7.07
C ILE A 159 0.80 11.32 6.13
N ARG A 160 1.18 12.00 5.04
CA ARG A 160 2.03 11.47 3.98
C ARG A 160 3.46 11.92 4.19
N HIS A 161 4.39 10.98 4.09
CA HIS A 161 5.82 11.23 4.10
C HIS A 161 6.34 10.94 2.69
N VAL A 162 6.67 11.98 1.94
CA VAL A 162 7.21 11.86 0.58
C VAL A 162 8.72 11.83 0.66
N THR A 163 9.31 10.72 0.25
CA THR A 163 10.76 10.45 0.29
C THR A 163 11.40 10.57 -1.09
N ALA A 164 10.59 10.63 -2.15
CA ALA A 164 11.05 10.82 -3.52
C ALA A 164 11.85 12.12 -3.72
N SER A 165 12.94 12.04 -4.48
CA SER A 165 13.72 13.19 -4.94
C SER A 165 13.21 13.74 -6.28
N SER A 166 12.77 12.87 -7.19
CA SER A 166 12.28 13.28 -8.52
C SER A 166 10.85 13.84 -8.44
N GLN A 167 10.54 14.82 -9.29
CA GLN A 167 9.19 15.40 -9.35
C GLN A 167 8.13 14.37 -9.76
N ALA A 168 8.47 13.49 -10.72
CA ALA A 168 7.56 12.42 -11.17
C ALA A 168 7.19 11.46 -10.02
N ASP A 169 8.17 10.98 -9.26
CA ASP A 169 7.92 10.06 -8.14
C ASP A 169 7.14 10.74 -7.00
N ARG A 170 7.37 12.05 -6.77
CA ARG A 170 6.57 12.85 -5.83
C ARG A 170 5.11 12.93 -6.26
N MET A 171 4.86 13.23 -7.54
CA MET A 171 3.51 13.30 -8.07
C MET A 171 2.78 11.95 -7.96
N LEU A 172 3.47 10.83 -8.22
CA LEU A 172 2.93 9.49 -8.03
C LEU A 172 2.57 9.20 -6.57
N ALA A 173 3.47 9.55 -5.63
CA ALA A 173 3.19 9.41 -4.20
C ALA A 173 1.97 10.26 -3.78
N ASP A 174 1.90 11.53 -4.20
CA ASP A 174 0.78 12.42 -3.87
C ASP A 174 -0.55 11.96 -4.46
N LEU A 175 -0.51 11.37 -5.65
CA LEU A 175 -1.67 10.83 -6.35
C LEU A 175 -2.25 9.61 -5.62
N LEU A 176 -1.39 8.71 -5.14
CA LEU A 176 -1.78 7.38 -4.69
C LEU A 176 -1.96 7.27 -3.17
N LEU A 177 -1.10 7.90 -2.36
CA LEU A 177 -1.02 7.64 -0.93
C LEU A 177 -2.32 7.98 -0.17
N GLY A 178 -2.82 7.03 0.61
CA GLY A 178 -4.05 7.14 1.40
C GLY A 178 -5.35 6.96 0.61
N SER A 179 -5.26 6.69 -0.69
CA SER A 179 -6.42 6.32 -1.52
C SER A 179 -6.84 4.86 -1.31
N ARG A 180 -8.05 4.52 -1.75
CA ARG A 180 -8.55 3.14 -1.78
C ARG A 180 -8.14 2.48 -3.09
N LEU A 181 -7.50 1.33 -3.00
CA LEU A 181 -7.16 0.49 -4.14
C LEU A 181 -7.50 -0.95 -3.78
N VAL A 182 -8.68 -1.38 -4.19
CA VAL A 182 -9.15 -2.75 -4.00
C VAL A 182 -8.56 -3.61 -5.11
N SER A 183 -7.93 -4.71 -4.74
CA SER A 183 -7.38 -5.67 -5.70
C SER A 183 -7.70 -7.09 -5.26
N HIS A 184 -7.98 -7.96 -6.24
CA HIS A 184 -8.36 -9.35 -6.02
C HIS A 184 -7.24 -10.25 -6.53
N SER A 185 -6.58 -11.00 -5.63
CA SER A 185 -5.60 -12.03 -5.99
C SER A 185 -5.41 -13.07 -4.88
N GLY A 186 -4.87 -14.23 -5.22
CA GLY A 186 -4.44 -15.24 -4.22
C GLY A 186 -3.04 -14.99 -3.64
N GLY A 187 -2.25 -14.11 -4.25
CA GLY A 187 -0.84 -13.87 -3.91
C GLY A 187 -0.56 -12.46 -3.35
N ALA A 188 0.73 -12.18 -3.13
CA ALA A 188 1.18 -10.87 -2.64
C ALA A 188 1.02 -9.77 -3.69
N ILE A 189 1.20 -10.08 -4.97
CA ILE A 189 0.94 -9.15 -6.06
C ILE A 189 -0.46 -9.41 -6.62
N ALA A 190 -1.19 -8.33 -6.88
CA ALA A 190 -2.40 -8.32 -7.69
C ALA A 190 -2.17 -7.44 -8.91
N TYR A 191 -2.91 -7.68 -9.98
CA TYR A 191 -2.85 -6.86 -11.19
C TYR A 191 -4.21 -6.22 -11.39
N VAL A 192 -4.22 -4.90 -11.52
CA VAL A 192 -5.45 -4.11 -11.63
C VAL A 192 -5.41 -3.39 -12.97
N PRO A 193 -6.44 -3.55 -13.82
CA PRO A 193 -6.56 -2.77 -15.03
C PRO A 193 -6.56 -1.27 -14.70
N ALA A 194 -5.68 -0.53 -15.37
CA ALA A 194 -5.74 0.92 -15.40
C ALA A 194 -6.43 1.30 -16.71
N PRO A 195 -7.55 2.04 -16.68
CA PRO A 195 -8.10 2.60 -17.90
C PRO A 195 -7.03 3.51 -18.48
N ALA A 196 -6.41 3.13 -19.60
CA ALA A 196 -5.38 3.96 -20.19
C ALA A 196 -5.93 5.38 -20.35
N ALA A 197 -5.17 6.39 -19.91
CA ALA A 197 -5.49 7.77 -20.24
C ALA A 197 -5.72 7.84 -21.75
N ARG A 198 -6.94 8.20 -22.18
CA ARG A 198 -7.28 8.35 -23.59
C ARG A 198 -6.25 9.32 -24.17
N ARG A 199 -5.30 8.83 -24.97
CA ARG A 199 -4.39 9.71 -25.71
C ARG A 199 -5.30 10.65 -26.52
N PRO A 200 -5.13 11.98 -26.45
CA PRO A 200 -5.81 12.82 -27.43
C PRO A 200 -5.35 12.31 -28.80
N ASP A 201 -6.31 11.98 -29.66
CA ASP A 201 -6.04 11.63 -31.04
C ASP A 201 -5.13 12.73 -31.61
N LYS A 202 -4.00 12.33 -32.20
CA LYS A 202 -3.21 13.26 -33.01
C LYS A 202 -4.15 13.72 -34.12
N GLU A 203 -4.55 14.99 -34.07
CA GLU A 203 -5.11 15.65 -35.24
C GLU A 203 -4.11 15.55 -36.41
N ALA A 204 -4.70 15.39 -37.60
CA ALA A 204 -4.14 14.84 -38.83
C ALA A 204 -2.86 15.50 -39.37
#